data_AF-A0A1E7GTG8-F1
#
_entry.id   AF-A0A1E7GTG8-F1
#
_cell.length_a   1.000
_cell.length_b   1.000
_cell.length_c   1.000
_cell.angle_alpha   90.00
_cell.angle_beta   90.00
_cell.angle_gamma   90.00
#
_symmetry.space_group_name_H-M   'P 1'
#
loop_
_entity.id
_entity.type
_entity.pdbx_description
1 polymer ?
#
loop_
_entity_poly.entity_id
_entity_poly.type
_entity_poly.pdbx_seq_one_letter_code
_entity_poly.pdbx_strand_id
1 'polypeptide(L)'
;MEIELAKLLKRSNDKVQAVLNVVLESSYFYAVDDHDLFLFLRRHRREFSEFFKLFYGWSLIIDSKCARVYKADWYNRAITPANRSLFQFTKRDECLAFMMLLEFFEQQLEENGMTIEDKENLRFHFGDLLDYSHNRFQELFSEQGQRYSQEYLRSKIWKPVMPELEKHRFLTKIKPPEDMQASEQDLIYEAMPALYHYNSAALARMIPELTRSAEEREEL
;
A
#
# COMPACT_ATOMS: atom_id res chain seq x y z
N MET A 1 -31.19 -7.79 20.76
CA MET A 1 -30.57 -7.71 19.43
C MET A 1 -29.69 -8.94 19.28
N GLU A 2 -30.10 -9.90 18.46
CA GLU A 2 -29.32 -11.11 18.23
C GLU A 2 -28.30 -10.81 17.13
N ILE A 3 -27.02 -11.02 17.39
CA ILE A 3 -25.94 -10.70 16.45
C ILE A 3 -25.80 -11.87 15.48
N GLU A 4 -25.91 -11.61 14.17
CA GLU A 4 -25.82 -12.67 13.14
C GLU A 4 -24.46 -13.40 13.18
N LEU A 5 -23.37 -12.70 13.52
CA LEU A 5 -22.08 -13.32 13.74
C LEU A 5 -22.10 -14.35 14.88
N ALA A 6 -22.92 -14.18 15.92
CA ALA A 6 -23.04 -15.16 17.01
C ALA A 6 -23.70 -16.47 16.55
N LYS A 7 -24.59 -16.42 15.55
CA LYS A 7 -25.14 -17.62 14.90
C LYS A 7 -24.08 -18.31 14.05
N LEU A 8 -23.26 -17.53 13.35
CA LEU A 8 -22.14 -18.04 12.55
C LEU A 8 -21.07 -18.69 13.43
N LEU A 9 -20.74 -18.07 14.57
CA LEU A 9 -19.78 -18.58 15.55
C LEU A 9 -20.18 -19.97 16.07
N LYS A 10 -21.48 -20.19 16.32
CA LYS A 10 -21.99 -21.52 16.75
C LYS A 10 -21.78 -22.62 15.71
N ARG A 11 -21.69 -22.28 14.42
CA ARG A 11 -21.59 -23.25 13.31
C ARG A 11 -20.16 -23.40 12.78
N SER A 12 -19.37 -22.33 12.83
CA SER A 12 -18.07 -22.21 12.17
C SER A 12 -17.07 -21.46 13.05
N ASN A 13 -16.99 -21.81 14.34
CA ASN A 13 -16.22 -21.08 15.36
C ASN A 13 -14.79 -20.77 14.89
N ASP A 14 -14.05 -21.81 14.50
CA ASP A 14 -12.63 -21.70 14.14
C ASP A 14 -12.41 -20.73 12.97
N LYS A 15 -13.28 -20.78 11.94
CA LYS A 15 -13.17 -19.87 10.78
C LYS A 15 -13.50 -18.43 11.15
N VAL A 16 -14.52 -18.21 12.00
CA VAL A 16 -14.85 -16.87 12.47
C VAL A 16 -13.70 -16.27 13.26
N GLN A 17 -13.13 -17.04 14.20
CA GLN A 17 -11.99 -16.60 15.00
C GLN A 17 -10.76 -16.30 14.10
N ALA A 18 -10.46 -17.18 13.15
CA ALA A 18 -9.35 -16.98 12.22
C ALA A 18 -9.51 -15.70 11.39
N VAL A 19 -10.71 -15.44 10.82
CA VAL A 19 -10.97 -14.18 10.09
C VAL A 19 -10.75 -12.97 10.98
N LEU A 20 -11.30 -12.98 12.21
CA LEU A 20 -11.16 -11.86 13.13
C LEU A 20 -9.69 -11.59 13.48
N ASN A 21 -8.91 -12.64 13.74
CA ASN A 21 -7.48 -12.50 14.04
C ASN A 21 -6.71 -11.91 12.86
N VAL A 22 -6.84 -12.50 11.66
CA VAL A 22 -6.08 -12.06 10.48
C VAL A 22 -6.33 -10.59 10.14
N VAL A 23 -7.60 -10.16 10.21
CA VAL A 23 -8.01 -8.78 9.91
C VAL A 23 -7.57 -7.77 10.99
N LEU A 24 -7.26 -8.24 12.21
CA LEU A 24 -6.76 -7.41 13.31
C LEU A 24 -5.23 -7.36 13.38
N GLU A 25 -4.56 -8.43 12.97
CA GLU A 25 -3.09 -8.58 13.00
C GLU A 25 -2.39 -7.76 11.90
N SER A 26 -3.07 -7.50 10.78
CA SER A 26 -2.51 -6.81 9.63
C SER A 26 -3.45 -5.74 9.07
N SER A 27 -2.88 -4.72 8.42
CA SER A 27 -3.69 -3.68 7.77
C SER A 27 -4.51 -4.21 6.59
N TYR A 28 -4.04 -5.28 5.95
CA TYR A 28 -4.64 -5.90 4.78
C TYR A 28 -4.55 -7.41 4.87
N PHE A 29 -5.69 -8.07 4.69
CA PHE A 29 -5.79 -9.50 4.46
C PHE A 29 -5.90 -9.74 2.95
N TYR A 30 -4.89 -10.37 2.35
CA TYR A 30 -4.91 -10.69 0.91
C TYR A 30 -5.49 -12.07 0.66
N ALA A 31 -6.23 -12.20 -0.44
CA ALA A 31 -6.82 -13.47 -0.87
C ALA A 31 -5.78 -14.56 -1.14
N VAL A 32 -4.54 -14.18 -1.44
CA VAL A 32 -3.42 -15.12 -1.66
C VAL A 32 -2.82 -15.65 -0.36
N ASP A 33 -3.07 -15.00 0.78
CA ASP A 33 -2.55 -15.45 2.09
C ASP A 33 -3.29 -16.71 2.57
N ASP A 34 -4.62 -16.71 2.42
CA ASP A 34 -5.49 -17.85 2.69
C ASP A 34 -6.79 -17.69 1.88
N HIS A 35 -6.87 -18.40 0.75
CA HIS A 35 -7.97 -18.27 -0.19
C HIS A 35 -9.31 -18.72 0.40
N ASP A 36 -9.32 -19.83 1.13
CA ASP A 36 -10.53 -20.40 1.70
C ASP A 36 -11.11 -19.50 2.80
N LEU A 37 -10.23 -18.95 3.65
CA LEU A 37 -10.60 -18.02 4.69
C LEU A 37 -11.07 -16.68 4.12
N PHE A 38 -10.43 -16.20 3.05
CA PHE A 38 -10.87 -15.00 2.34
C PHE A 38 -12.25 -15.17 1.69
N LEU A 39 -12.50 -16.30 1.03
CA LEU A 39 -13.82 -16.62 0.48
C LEU A 39 -14.88 -16.75 1.57
N PHE A 40 -14.53 -17.31 2.73
CA PHE A 40 -15.42 -17.37 3.88
C PHE A 40 -15.78 -15.96 4.38
N LEU A 41 -14.80 -15.08 4.56
CA LEU A 41 -15.03 -13.68 4.91
C LEU A 41 -15.94 -12.98 3.90
N ARG A 42 -15.67 -13.14 2.60
CA ARG A 42 -16.46 -12.53 1.52
C ARG A 42 -17.90 -13.05 1.49
N ARG A 43 -18.10 -14.35 1.72
CA ARG A 43 -19.44 -14.97 1.78
C ARG A 43 -20.26 -14.45 2.95
N HIS A 44 -19.62 -14.21 4.08
CA HIS A 44 -20.25 -13.74 5.32
C HIS A 44 -19.99 -12.25 5.60
N ARG A 45 -19.76 -11.47 4.54
CA ARG A 45 -19.35 -10.06 4.65
C ARG A 45 -20.29 -9.24 5.53
N ARG A 46 -21.60 -9.54 5.48
CA ARG A 46 -22.62 -8.77 6.20
C ARG A 46 -22.46 -8.96 7.70
N GLU A 47 -22.30 -10.21 8.13
CA GLU A 47 -22.14 -10.60 9.53
C GLU A 47 -20.90 -9.97 10.15
N PHE A 48 -19.77 -9.99 9.43
CA PHE A 48 -18.53 -9.34 9.87
C PHE A 48 -18.62 -7.80 9.84
N SER A 49 -19.19 -7.20 8.78
CA SER A 49 -19.35 -5.75 8.70
C SER A 49 -20.27 -5.20 9.79
N GLU A 50 -21.39 -5.88 10.07
CA GLU A 50 -22.31 -5.52 11.16
C GLU A 50 -21.61 -5.61 12.52
N PHE A 51 -20.80 -6.66 12.74
CA PHE A 51 -20.00 -6.80 13.96
C PHE A 51 -19.02 -5.63 14.14
N PHE A 52 -18.17 -5.35 13.14
CA PHE A 52 -17.18 -4.27 13.25
C PHE A 52 -17.83 -2.90 13.45
N LYS A 53 -18.94 -2.64 12.74
CA LYS A 53 -19.67 -1.38 12.87
C LYS A 53 -20.31 -1.23 14.25
N LEU A 54 -20.98 -2.27 14.75
CA LEU A 54 -21.71 -2.21 16.01
C LEU A 54 -20.79 -2.09 17.22
N PHE A 55 -19.69 -2.85 17.24
CA PHE A 55 -18.83 -2.94 18.42
C PHE A 55 -17.68 -1.94 18.43
N TYR A 56 -17.17 -1.56 17.26
CA TYR A 56 -15.99 -0.70 17.15
C TYR A 56 -16.23 0.59 16.39
N GLY A 57 -17.39 0.74 15.72
CA GLY A 57 -17.63 1.85 14.79
C GLY A 57 -16.76 1.76 13.52
N TRP A 58 -16.16 0.61 13.25
CA TRP A 58 -15.23 0.43 12.13
C TRP A 58 -15.95 -0.03 10.87
N SER A 59 -15.34 0.25 9.71
CA SER A 59 -15.87 -0.17 8.41
C SER A 59 -15.01 -1.27 7.82
N LEU A 60 -15.63 -2.42 7.50
CA LEU A 60 -14.98 -3.50 6.77
C LEU A 60 -15.12 -3.26 5.26
N ILE A 61 -13.98 -3.15 4.58
CA ILE A 61 -13.88 -2.95 3.13
C ILE A 61 -13.32 -4.23 2.54
N ILE A 62 -14.00 -4.80 1.54
CA ILE A 62 -13.60 -6.04 0.86
C ILE A 62 -13.74 -5.81 -0.64
N ASP A 63 -12.69 -6.12 -1.39
CA ASP A 63 -12.71 -6.18 -2.86
C ASP A 63 -12.45 -7.62 -3.37
N SER A 64 -12.06 -7.77 -4.64
CA SER A 64 -11.80 -9.07 -5.25
C SER A 64 -10.54 -9.77 -4.74
N LYS A 65 -9.54 -9.02 -4.24
CA LYS A 65 -8.20 -9.49 -3.90
C LYS A 65 -7.78 -9.24 -2.45
N CYS A 66 -8.43 -8.31 -1.73
CA CYS A 66 -8.07 -7.97 -0.37
C CYS A 66 -9.25 -7.49 0.48
N ALA A 67 -9.03 -7.51 1.80
CA ALA A 67 -9.94 -7.01 2.81
C ALA A 67 -9.17 -6.19 3.84
N ARG A 68 -9.80 -5.13 4.36
CA ARG A 68 -9.25 -4.30 5.44
C ARG A 68 -10.34 -3.76 6.33
N VAL A 69 -9.97 -3.45 7.57
CA VAL A 69 -10.83 -2.69 8.49
C VAL A 69 -10.34 -1.26 8.59
N TYR A 70 -11.21 -0.33 8.23
CA TYR A 70 -10.98 1.10 8.33
C TYR A 70 -11.43 1.63 9.68
N LYS A 71 -10.49 2.30 10.37
CA LYS A 71 -10.66 2.89 11.70
C LYS A 71 -10.66 4.41 11.54
N ALA A 72 -11.85 5.03 11.54
CA ALA A 72 -11.99 6.46 11.34
C ALA A 72 -11.42 7.27 12.52
N ASP A 73 -11.73 6.83 13.74
CA ASP A 73 -11.40 7.54 14.97
C ASP A 73 -10.37 6.81 15.83
N TRP A 74 -9.58 7.59 16.55
CA TRP A 74 -8.62 7.11 17.55
C TRP A 74 -9.03 7.56 18.94
N TYR A 75 -9.46 6.61 19.77
CA TYR A 75 -10.00 6.92 21.09
C TYR A 75 -8.94 7.03 22.19
N ASN A 76 -7.82 6.30 22.09
CA ASN A 76 -6.74 6.39 23.07
C ASN A 76 -5.83 7.59 22.77
N ARG A 77 -6.09 8.72 23.44
CA ARG A 77 -5.34 9.98 23.28
C ARG A 77 -3.91 9.93 23.85
N ALA A 78 -3.58 8.93 24.67
CA ALA A 78 -2.21 8.75 25.17
C ALA A 78 -1.25 8.22 24.09
N ILE A 79 -1.79 7.61 23.02
CA ILE A 79 -1.00 7.13 21.88
C ILE A 79 -0.84 8.27 20.88
N THR A 80 0.36 8.85 20.86
CA THR A 80 0.75 9.88 19.89
C THR A 80 0.68 9.34 18.46
N PRO A 81 0.46 10.18 17.44
CA PRO A 81 0.50 9.75 16.04
C PRO A 81 1.76 8.97 15.68
N ALA A 82 2.93 9.41 16.16
CA ALA A 82 4.22 8.76 15.93
C ALA A 82 4.33 7.34 16.53
N ASN A 83 3.55 7.03 17.58
CA ASN A 83 3.55 5.72 18.22
C ASN A 83 2.45 4.79 17.67
N ARG A 84 1.68 5.24 16.67
CA ARG A 84 0.71 4.38 15.99
C ARG A 84 1.48 3.51 15.00
N SER A 85 1.23 2.19 15.03
CA SER A 85 1.74 1.27 14.01
C SER A 85 0.94 1.43 12.72
N LEU A 86 1.21 2.50 11.99
CA LEU A 86 0.58 2.84 10.71
C LEU A 86 1.67 3.05 9.67
N PHE A 87 1.33 2.76 8.43
CA PHE A 87 2.14 3.22 7.32
C PHE A 87 2.13 4.75 7.29
N GLN A 88 3.31 5.35 7.43
CA GLN A 88 3.45 6.80 7.38
C GLN A 88 4.81 7.17 6.82
N PHE A 89 4.81 7.91 5.72
CA PHE A 89 5.95 8.72 5.33
C PHE A 89 5.81 10.12 5.93
N THR A 90 6.90 10.62 6.50
CA THR A 90 6.91 11.94 7.16
C THR A 90 7.84 12.92 6.46
N LYS A 91 8.85 12.41 5.73
CA LYS A 91 9.73 13.26 4.94
C LYS A 91 9.12 13.49 3.56
N ARG A 92 9.33 14.70 3.05
CA ARG A 92 8.87 15.11 1.72
C ARG A 92 9.28 14.11 0.64
N ASP A 93 10.56 13.77 0.56
CA ASP A 93 11.08 12.92 -0.52
C ASP A 93 10.51 11.49 -0.46
N GLU A 94 10.20 10.99 0.75
CA GLU A 94 9.52 9.69 0.93
C GLU A 94 8.07 9.75 0.42
N CYS A 95 7.35 10.85 0.71
CA CYS A 95 6.01 11.07 0.19
C CYS A 95 6.01 11.22 -1.34
N LEU A 96 6.98 11.98 -1.89
CA LEU A 96 7.15 12.14 -3.33
C LEU A 96 7.43 10.80 -4.00
N ALA A 97 8.35 9.99 -3.45
CA ALA A 97 8.64 8.66 -3.95
C ALA A 97 7.40 7.77 -3.97
N PHE A 98 6.60 7.78 -2.89
CA PHE A 98 5.35 7.03 -2.87
C PHE A 98 4.38 7.47 -3.96
N MET A 99 4.26 8.77 -4.22
CA MET A 99 3.45 9.26 -5.33
C MET A 99 4.01 8.84 -6.70
N MET A 100 5.34 8.86 -6.89
CA MET A 100 5.97 8.35 -8.11
C MET A 100 5.67 6.86 -8.32
N LEU A 101 5.67 6.06 -7.25
CA LEU A 101 5.28 4.64 -7.34
C LEU A 101 3.84 4.49 -7.80
N LEU A 102 2.91 5.31 -7.28
CA LEU A 102 1.50 5.24 -7.67
C LEU A 102 1.29 5.65 -9.13
N GLU A 103 1.96 6.72 -9.57
CA GLU A 103 1.91 7.18 -10.96
C GLU A 103 2.51 6.14 -11.92
N PHE A 104 3.69 5.60 -11.57
CA PHE A 104 4.35 4.50 -12.29
C PHE A 104 3.43 3.29 -12.39
N PHE A 105 2.81 2.89 -11.27
CA PHE A 105 1.91 1.76 -11.22
C PHE A 105 0.71 1.91 -12.16
N GLU A 106 0.07 3.08 -12.17
CA GLU A 106 -1.07 3.34 -13.08
C GLU A 106 -0.63 3.34 -14.54
N GLN A 107 0.51 3.95 -14.86
CA GLN A 107 1.07 3.91 -16.21
C GLN A 107 1.39 2.48 -16.65
N GLN A 108 1.98 1.67 -15.78
CA GLN A 108 2.30 0.28 -16.10
C GLN A 108 1.04 -0.60 -16.26
N LEU A 109 -0.05 -0.32 -15.54
CA LEU A 109 -1.32 -0.99 -15.80
C LEU A 109 -1.84 -0.65 -17.20
N GLU A 110 -1.83 0.63 -17.57
CA GLU A 110 -2.29 1.09 -18.88
C GLU A 110 -1.45 0.51 -20.02
N GLU A 111 -0.12 0.61 -19.93
CA GLU A 111 0.83 0.12 -20.94
C GLU A 111 0.74 -1.39 -21.16
N ASN A 112 0.52 -2.16 -20.09
CA ASN A 112 0.39 -3.61 -20.17
C ASN A 112 -1.05 -4.08 -20.47
N GLY A 113 -2.00 -3.16 -20.63
CA GLY A 113 -3.42 -3.48 -20.82
C GLY A 113 -4.02 -4.25 -19.64
N MET A 114 -3.48 -4.04 -18.44
CA MET A 114 -3.88 -4.73 -17.22
C MET A 114 -4.89 -3.91 -16.43
N THR A 115 -5.71 -4.60 -15.65
CA THR A 115 -6.63 -4.00 -14.68
C THR A 115 -6.34 -4.51 -13.28
N ILE A 116 -6.75 -3.74 -12.26
CA ILE A 116 -6.64 -4.18 -10.86
C ILE A 116 -7.44 -5.46 -10.57
N GLU A 117 -8.41 -5.81 -11.42
CA GLU A 117 -9.25 -7.00 -11.31
C GLU A 117 -8.60 -8.26 -11.89
N ASP A 118 -7.53 -8.12 -12.68
CA ASP A 118 -6.85 -9.24 -13.32
C ASP A 118 -6.32 -10.24 -12.31
N LYS A 119 -6.23 -11.52 -12.67
CA LYS A 119 -5.83 -12.56 -11.72
C LYS A 119 -4.41 -12.34 -11.18
N GLU A 120 -3.50 -11.91 -12.03
CA GLU A 120 -2.11 -11.64 -11.68
C GLU A 120 -1.93 -10.17 -11.32
N ASN A 121 -1.05 -9.91 -10.35
CA ASN A 121 -0.68 -8.55 -10.00
C ASN A 121 0.45 -8.06 -10.91
N LEU A 122 0.52 -6.75 -11.12
CA LEU A 122 1.62 -6.14 -11.86
C LEU A 122 2.96 -6.49 -11.19
N ARG A 123 3.92 -6.92 -12.02
CA ARG A 123 5.31 -7.12 -11.64
C ARG A 123 6.18 -6.18 -12.46
N PHE A 124 7.21 -5.62 -11.84
CA PHE A 124 8.10 -4.67 -12.48
C PHE A 124 9.52 -4.81 -11.93
N HIS A 125 10.52 -4.39 -12.70
CA HIS A 125 11.89 -4.31 -12.21
C HIS A 125 12.10 -3.00 -11.44
N PHE A 126 12.92 -3.05 -10.40
CA PHE A 126 13.30 -1.85 -9.66
C PHE A 126 14.01 -0.82 -10.54
N GLY A 127 14.78 -1.27 -11.54
CA GLY A 127 15.38 -0.40 -12.55
C GLY A 127 14.35 0.49 -13.27
N ASP A 128 13.23 -0.10 -13.71
CA ASP A 128 12.17 0.63 -14.42
C ASP A 128 11.54 1.72 -13.54
N LEU A 129 11.26 1.39 -12.27
CA LEU A 129 10.76 2.35 -11.30
C LEU A 129 11.76 3.48 -11.05
N LEU A 130 13.06 3.14 -10.95
CA LEU A 130 14.12 4.12 -10.70
C LEU A 130 14.28 5.08 -11.87
N ASP A 131 14.24 4.58 -13.10
CA ASP A 131 14.31 5.37 -14.33
C ASP A 131 13.10 6.28 -14.48
N TYR A 132 11.91 5.73 -14.25
CA TYR A 132 10.66 6.49 -14.23
C TYR A 132 10.73 7.63 -13.21
N SER A 133 11.11 7.31 -11.97
CA SER A 133 11.24 8.29 -10.90
C SER A 133 12.27 9.35 -11.25
N HIS A 134 13.41 8.97 -11.82
CA HIS A 134 14.43 9.92 -12.21
C HIS A 134 13.89 10.94 -13.22
N ASN A 135 13.25 10.47 -14.29
CA ASN A 135 12.66 11.36 -15.30
C ASN A 135 11.61 12.29 -14.69
N ARG A 136 10.69 11.76 -13.87
CA ARG A 136 9.65 12.58 -13.22
C ARG A 136 10.21 13.60 -12.24
N PHE A 137 11.24 13.25 -11.45
CA PHE A 137 11.89 14.21 -10.56
C PHE A 137 12.62 15.32 -11.34
N GLN A 138 13.25 15.00 -12.49
CA GLN A 138 13.87 16.02 -13.35
C GLN A 138 12.83 16.97 -13.96
N GLU A 139 11.69 16.44 -14.38
CA GLU A 139 10.57 17.24 -14.92
C GLU A 139 9.94 18.15 -13.88
N LEU A 140 9.71 17.64 -12.66
CA LEU A 140 9.02 18.38 -11.59
C LEU A 140 9.93 19.37 -10.85
N PHE A 141 11.24 19.12 -10.83
CA PHE A 141 12.21 19.93 -10.09
C PHE A 141 13.38 20.35 -10.98
N SER A 142 13.06 20.93 -12.15
CA SER A 142 14.04 21.30 -13.18
C SER A 142 15.18 22.19 -12.68
N GLU A 143 14.92 23.09 -11.72
CA GLU A 143 15.94 23.97 -11.13
C GLU A 143 16.86 23.24 -10.14
N GLN A 144 16.39 22.14 -9.55
CA GLN A 144 17.14 21.28 -8.64
C GLN A 144 17.57 19.96 -9.30
N GLY A 145 17.52 19.86 -10.63
CA GLY A 145 17.76 18.61 -11.37
C GLY A 145 19.11 17.95 -11.03
N GLN A 146 20.16 18.74 -10.77
CA GLN A 146 21.46 18.21 -10.36
C GLN A 146 21.44 17.46 -9.01
N ARG A 147 20.50 17.80 -8.11
CA ARG A 147 20.33 17.13 -6.81
C ARG A 147 19.75 15.72 -6.96
N TYR A 148 18.75 15.55 -7.84
CA TYR A 148 18.03 14.30 -8.01
C TYR A 148 18.67 13.40 -9.09
N SER A 149 19.96 13.12 -8.93
CA SER A 149 20.62 12.09 -9.74
C SER A 149 20.03 10.71 -9.46
N GLN A 150 20.11 9.80 -10.43
CA GLN A 150 19.63 8.43 -10.28
C GLN A 150 20.25 7.73 -9.04
N GLU A 151 21.54 7.97 -8.78
CA GLU A 151 22.23 7.44 -7.59
C GLU A 151 21.73 8.04 -6.28
N TYR A 152 21.37 9.33 -6.28
CA TYR A 152 20.75 9.97 -5.12
C TYR A 152 19.36 9.37 -4.85
N LEU A 153 18.52 9.25 -5.88
CA LEU A 153 17.20 8.64 -5.75
C LEU A 153 17.30 7.21 -5.21
N ARG A 154 18.20 6.40 -5.77
CA ARG A 154 18.45 5.03 -5.31
C ARG A 154 18.84 4.99 -3.84
N SER A 155 19.92 5.70 -3.48
CA SER A 155 20.58 5.54 -2.17
C SER A 155 19.90 6.31 -1.03
N LYS A 156 19.27 7.45 -1.31
CA LYS A 156 18.72 8.35 -0.29
C LYS A 156 17.20 8.34 -0.19
N ILE A 157 16.51 7.96 -1.27
CA ILE A 157 15.04 8.00 -1.33
C ILE A 157 14.47 6.59 -1.37
N TRP A 158 14.79 5.80 -2.39
CA TRP A 158 14.20 4.48 -2.57
C TRP A 158 14.72 3.46 -1.55
N LYS A 159 16.02 3.47 -1.23
CA LYS A 159 16.61 2.56 -0.22
C LYS A 159 15.88 2.57 1.14
N PRO A 160 15.50 3.72 1.74
CA PRO A 160 14.68 3.73 2.95
C PRO A 160 13.17 3.50 2.70
N VAL A 161 12.64 3.84 1.52
CA VAL A 161 11.21 3.70 1.19
C VAL A 161 10.81 2.24 0.93
N MET A 162 11.60 1.49 0.16
CA MET A 162 11.28 0.12 -0.26
C MET A 162 11.02 -0.83 0.93
N PRO A 163 11.85 -0.85 1.99
CA PRO A 163 11.59 -1.70 3.16
C PRO A 163 10.28 -1.39 3.87
N GLU A 164 9.86 -0.12 3.93
CA GLU A 164 8.58 0.25 4.53
C GLU A 164 7.40 -0.19 3.65
N LEU A 165 7.55 -0.12 2.32
CA LEU A 165 6.54 -0.65 1.39
C LEU A 165 6.40 -2.17 1.50
N GLU A 166 7.50 -2.91 1.68
CA GLU A 166 7.48 -4.36 1.92
C GLU A 166 6.87 -4.70 3.27
N LYS A 167 7.29 -4.02 4.34
CA LYS A 167 6.78 -4.19 5.71
C LYS A 167 5.27 -3.95 5.81
N HIS A 168 4.76 -2.93 5.12
CA HIS A 168 3.33 -2.63 5.06
C HIS A 168 2.61 -3.37 3.92
N ARG A 169 3.33 -4.27 3.22
CA ARG A 169 2.83 -5.18 2.19
C ARG A 169 2.19 -4.47 1.00
N PHE A 170 2.69 -3.29 0.63
CA PHE A 170 2.35 -2.64 -0.64
C PHE A 170 3.10 -3.25 -1.81
N LEU A 171 4.32 -3.70 -1.56
CA LEU A 171 5.15 -4.43 -2.51
C LEU A 171 5.60 -5.75 -1.90
N THR A 172 5.79 -6.76 -2.74
CA THR A 172 6.48 -7.99 -2.36
C THR A 172 7.65 -8.22 -3.28
N LYS A 173 8.85 -8.36 -2.71
CA LYS A 173 10.04 -8.70 -3.48
C LYS A 173 9.97 -10.15 -3.94
N ILE A 174 10.08 -10.37 -5.25
CA ILE A 174 10.18 -11.71 -5.82
C ILE A 174 11.64 -12.15 -5.73
N LYS A 175 11.87 -13.29 -5.07
CA LYS A 175 13.22 -13.84 -4.93
C LYS A 175 13.71 -14.32 -6.30
N PRO A 176 14.89 -13.89 -6.77
CA PRO A 176 15.49 -14.45 -7.97
C PRO A 176 15.83 -15.94 -7.73
N PRO A 177 15.94 -16.75 -8.81
CA PRO A 177 16.44 -18.12 -8.72
C PRO A 177 17.83 -18.17 -8.05
N GLU A 178 18.12 -19.23 -7.30
CA GLU A 178 19.36 -19.35 -6.51
C GLU A 178 20.65 -19.28 -7.37
N ASP A 179 20.55 -19.65 -8.64
CA ASP A 179 21.67 -19.68 -9.58
C ASP A 179 21.94 -18.32 -10.27
N MET A 180 21.16 -17.28 -9.95
CA MET A 180 21.22 -15.98 -10.63
C MET A 180 21.75 -14.89 -9.70
N GLN A 181 22.90 -14.30 -10.07
CA GLN A 181 23.34 -13.04 -9.45
C GLN A 181 22.53 -11.89 -10.05
N ALA A 182 21.44 -11.50 -9.39
CA ALA A 182 20.67 -10.33 -9.75
C ALA A 182 21.33 -9.07 -9.18
N SER A 183 21.53 -8.05 -10.02
CA SER A 183 21.87 -6.71 -9.53
C SER A 183 20.65 -6.09 -8.82
N GLU A 184 20.85 -4.99 -8.09
CA GLU A 184 19.74 -4.30 -7.42
C GLU A 184 18.68 -3.78 -8.41
N GLN A 185 19.09 -3.45 -9.65
CA GLN A 185 18.17 -3.00 -10.71
C GLN A 185 17.33 -4.16 -11.26
N ASP A 186 17.88 -5.37 -11.27
CA ASP A 186 17.20 -6.57 -11.78
C ASP A 186 16.16 -7.12 -10.80
N LEU A 187 16.09 -6.58 -9.57
CA LEU A 187 15.15 -7.02 -8.56
C LEU A 187 13.71 -6.80 -9.03
N ILE A 188 12.92 -7.87 -9.01
CA ILE A 188 11.51 -7.82 -9.39
C ILE A 188 10.66 -7.62 -8.15
N TYR A 189 9.71 -6.70 -8.24
CA TYR A 189 8.70 -6.44 -7.23
C TYR A 189 7.30 -6.71 -7.78
N GLU A 190 6.44 -7.26 -6.94
CA GLU A 190 5.00 -7.43 -7.20
C GLU A 190 4.21 -6.34 -6.47
N ALA A 191 3.35 -5.62 -7.20
CA ALA A 191 2.46 -4.60 -6.66
C ALA A 191 1.25 -5.24 -5.99
N MET A 192 1.20 -5.19 -4.66
CA MET A 192 0.14 -5.84 -3.88
C MET A 192 -1.19 -5.07 -3.96
N PRO A 193 -2.33 -5.75 -3.77
CA PRO A 193 -3.65 -5.13 -3.93
C PRO A 193 -3.92 -3.88 -3.09
N ALA A 194 -3.26 -3.72 -1.94
CA ALA A 194 -3.39 -2.53 -1.12
C ALA A 194 -2.98 -1.23 -1.84
N LEU A 195 -2.07 -1.31 -2.81
CA LEU A 195 -1.64 -0.16 -3.59
C LEU A 195 -2.82 0.43 -4.38
N TYR A 196 -3.78 -0.41 -4.80
CA TYR A 196 -4.93 -0.05 -5.62
C TYR A 196 -5.94 0.83 -4.86
N HIS A 197 -5.87 0.85 -3.53
CA HIS A 197 -6.75 1.67 -2.69
C HIS A 197 -6.31 3.13 -2.62
N TYR A 198 -5.11 3.44 -3.13
CA TYR A 198 -4.63 4.81 -3.26
C TYR A 198 -4.97 5.32 -4.66
N ASN A 199 -5.76 6.39 -4.71
CA ASN A 199 -6.10 7.04 -5.97
C ASN A 199 -4.98 8.00 -6.36
N SER A 200 -4.20 7.68 -7.41
CA SER A 200 -3.10 8.56 -7.81
C SER A 200 -3.63 9.93 -8.28
N ALA A 201 -4.77 9.99 -8.98
CA ALA A 201 -5.32 11.24 -9.52
C ALA A 201 -5.77 12.23 -8.42
N ALA A 202 -6.16 11.74 -7.25
CA ALA A 202 -6.43 12.56 -6.07
C ALA A 202 -5.14 13.07 -5.41
N LEU A 203 -4.08 12.25 -5.41
CA LEU A 203 -2.79 12.56 -4.82
C LEU A 203 -1.92 13.44 -5.73
N ALA A 204 -1.99 13.26 -7.05
CA ALA A 204 -1.29 14.04 -8.06
C ALA A 204 -1.67 15.53 -8.01
N ARG A 205 -2.91 15.84 -7.59
CA ARG A 205 -3.35 17.23 -7.34
C ARG A 205 -2.58 17.90 -6.20
N MET A 206 -2.02 17.12 -5.27
CA MET A 206 -1.23 17.63 -4.15
C MET A 206 0.25 17.83 -4.51
N ILE A 207 0.73 17.27 -5.63
CA ILE A 207 2.12 17.41 -6.07
C ILE A 207 2.50 18.88 -6.25
N PRO A 208 1.74 19.73 -6.97
CA PRO A 208 2.09 21.15 -7.13
C PRO A 208 2.20 21.93 -5.82
N GLU A 209 1.38 21.60 -4.81
CA GLU A 209 1.42 22.24 -3.49
C GLU A 209 2.70 21.85 -2.72
N LEU A 210 3.11 20.59 -2.81
CA LEU A 210 4.36 20.10 -2.24
C LEU A 210 5.58 20.70 -2.95
N THR A 211 5.50 20.94 -4.26
CA THR A 211 6.53 21.63 -5.04
C THR A 211 6.68 23.09 -4.60
N ARG A 212 5.58 23.85 -4.45
CA ARG A 212 5.63 25.26 -4.00
C ARG A 212 6.18 25.43 -2.59
N SER A 213 5.85 24.52 -1.68
CA SER A 213 6.40 24.53 -0.31
C SER A 213 7.93 24.35 -0.25
N ALA A 214 8.55 23.90 -1.36
CA ALA A 214 10.00 23.80 -1.52
C ALA A 214 10.64 25.15 -1.78
N GLU A 215 10.05 25.93 -2.68
CA GLU A 215 10.54 27.23 -3.12
C GLU A 215 10.49 28.22 -1.95
N GLU A 216 9.39 28.22 -1.19
CA GLU A 216 9.19 29.14 -0.06
C GLU A 216 10.08 28.85 1.18
N ARG A 217 10.64 27.65 1.31
CA ARG A 217 11.51 27.26 2.45
C ARG A 217 13.00 27.44 2.18
N GLU A 218 13.42 27.60 0.93
CA GLU A 218 14.81 27.90 0.57
C GLU A 218 15.07 29.41 0.45
N GLU A 219 14.03 30.24 0.46
CA GLU A 219 14.11 31.72 0.48
C GLU A 219 14.16 32.37 1.88
N LEU A 220 14.20 31.57 2.96
CA LEU A 220 14.32 32.00 4.36
C LEU A 220 15.61 31.47 5.02
#